data_AF-A0A8S2N5U5-F1
#
_entry.id   AF-A0A8S2N5U5-F1
#
_cell.length_a   1.000
_cell.length_b   1.000
_cell.length_c   1.000
_cell.angle_alpha   90.00
_cell.angle_beta   90.00
_cell.angle_gamma   90.00
#
_symmetry.space_group_name_H-M   'P 1'
#
loop_
_entity.id
_entity.type
_entity.pdbx_description
1 polymer ?
#
loop_
_entity_poly.entity_id
_entity_poly.type
_entity_poly.pdbx_seq_one_letter_code
_entity_poly.pdbx_strand_id
1 'polypeptide(L)'
;KYCEKQLDWCDKDLNICKNQGSCLRTEKGYYCKCPLGFEGINCTDNIDDCSNHTCQFGVCIDKINGYTCKCHSGFIGKFCEITSQLKSSLLQNNRTEILSKTCTPEICSNNGICYEDSLNRVQCRCSPGFIGDRCLMLKSVHANRNDSYMKLSKPKIFPHLNITMIFSTIQNNGILIYFGHMGHIVAELFMGRIRVSHDIGNSPGSVVFSYHTVNDGKIHELQLISIGQNFSLIVDRSYTRFINNRGIRTYMNTSEMDGLYISGLPKELTARAVQLWHIREATSFKGCMHALYINDESINFANVDYRHKILPGCVKNSLNELSCAATTCQHGRCELDGFTYICKCFDGFTGPSCSEVSTSPAVALPLINSCDWSIETGYYIDPLTKCRSTRRLRMTKCSGACPSLSTNGTLSSCCKPIEAKRRYFRMTCASGFAYRQSLEFFKECTCTNSVC
;
A
#
# COMPACT_ATOMS: atom_id res chain seq x y z
N LYS A 1 71.40 -5.62 9.08
CA LYS A 1 70.33 -5.28 10.06
C LYS A 1 69.11 -6.08 9.68
N TYR A 2 68.78 -7.06 10.50
CA TYR A 2 67.66 -7.97 10.27
C TYR A 2 66.36 -7.28 10.70
N CYS A 3 65.21 -7.71 10.17
CA CYS A 3 63.87 -7.22 10.55
C CYS A 3 63.53 -7.68 11.98
N GLU A 4 64.21 -7.11 12.99
CA GLU A 4 64.13 -7.52 14.39
C GLU A 4 62.87 -6.97 15.10
N LYS A 5 62.14 -6.05 14.47
CA LYS A 5 60.90 -5.46 15.01
C LYS A 5 59.76 -5.52 14.00
N GLN A 6 58.59 -5.95 14.47
CA GLN A 6 57.35 -5.87 13.73
C GLN A 6 56.90 -4.42 13.61
N LEU A 7 56.60 -3.95 12.40
CA LEU A 7 56.09 -2.60 12.15
C LEU A 7 54.70 -2.44 12.78
N ASP A 8 54.53 -1.44 13.64
CA ASP A 8 53.21 -1.04 14.11
C ASP A 8 52.61 -0.01 13.16
N TRP A 9 51.70 -0.47 12.31
CA TRP A 9 51.00 0.37 11.33
C TRP A 9 50.12 1.45 11.96
N CYS A 10 49.75 1.31 13.24
CA CYS A 10 48.98 2.33 13.98
C CYS A 10 49.86 3.22 14.86
N ASP A 11 51.17 3.22 14.64
CA ASP A 11 52.04 4.23 15.22
C ASP A 11 51.57 5.63 14.81
N LYS A 12 51.47 6.52 15.79
CA LYS A 12 51.01 7.91 15.59
C LYS A 12 51.94 8.66 14.65
N ASP A 13 53.21 8.30 14.61
CA ASP A 13 54.22 8.94 13.76
C ASP A 13 54.02 8.61 12.27
N LEU A 14 53.40 7.47 11.94
CA LEU A 14 53.11 7.08 10.56
C LEU A 14 51.85 7.76 10.00
N ASN A 15 50.89 8.12 10.85
CA ASN A 15 49.64 8.82 10.51
C ASN A 15 48.99 8.30 9.21
N ILE A 16 48.79 6.98 9.14
CA ILE A 16 48.32 6.29 7.93
C ILE A 16 46.84 6.56 7.64
N CYS A 17 46.00 6.64 8.68
CA CYS A 17 44.58 6.97 8.54
C CYS A 17 44.39 8.47 8.44
N LYS A 18 43.99 8.95 7.25
CA LYS A 18 43.78 10.38 6.97
C LYS A 18 42.38 10.84 7.38
N ASN A 19 42.16 12.15 7.28
CA ASN A 19 40.87 12.81 7.55
C ASN A 19 40.26 12.49 8.93
N GLN A 20 41.10 12.32 9.96
CA GLN A 20 40.68 11.93 11.32
C GLN A 20 40.17 10.48 11.45
N GLY A 21 40.52 9.61 10.49
CA GLY A 21 40.26 8.18 10.58
C GLY A 21 40.96 7.52 11.78
N SER A 22 40.30 6.57 12.41
CA SER A 22 40.85 5.84 13.57
C SER A 22 41.57 4.57 13.12
N CYS A 23 42.86 4.43 13.43
CA CYS A 23 43.63 3.22 13.11
C CYS A 23 43.33 2.09 14.09
N LEU A 24 43.03 0.91 13.55
CA LEU A 24 42.79 -0.31 14.31
C LEU A 24 43.80 -1.37 13.87
N ARG A 25 44.52 -1.97 14.84
CA ARG A 25 45.46 -3.07 14.59
C ARG A 25 44.67 -4.35 14.30
N THR A 26 45.12 -5.13 13.33
CA THR A 26 44.54 -6.43 12.96
C THR A 26 45.64 -7.49 12.87
N GLU A 27 45.28 -8.78 12.92
CA GLU A 27 46.24 -9.89 12.84
C GLU A 27 47.05 -9.89 11.53
N LYS A 28 46.53 -9.26 10.47
CA LYS A 28 47.16 -9.18 9.14
C LYS A 28 47.67 -7.78 8.77
N GLY A 29 47.63 -6.79 9.68
CA GLY A 29 48.05 -5.42 9.39
C GLY A 29 47.24 -4.36 10.15
N TYR A 30 46.68 -3.38 9.43
CA TYR A 30 45.84 -2.32 9.99
C TYR A 30 44.53 -2.16 9.22
N TYR A 31 43.59 -1.49 9.86
CA TYR A 31 42.35 -1.05 9.26
C TYR A 31 42.05 0.38 9.72
N CYS A 32 41.80 1.30 8.79
CA CYS A 32 41.34 2.63 9.11
C CYS A 32 39.81 2.67 9.18
N LYS A 33 39.28 2.98 10.37
CA LYS A 33 37.86 3.32 10.51
C LYS A 33 37.67 4.76 10.05
N CYS A 34 37.09 4.92 8.86
CA CYS A 34 36.89 6.23 8.26
C CYS A 34 35.76 7.02 8.94
N PRO A 35 35.91 8.35 9.06
CA PRO A 35 34.81 9.21 9.46
C PRO A 35 33.76 9.27 8.35
N LEU A 36 32.57 9.75 8.71
CA LEU A 36 31.46 9.90 7.75
C LEU A 36 31.88 10.79 6.56
N GLY A 37 31.53 10.37 5.35
CA GLY A 37 31.90 11.04 4.11
C GLY A 37 33.23 10.61 3.51
N PHE A 38 34.03 9.77 4.18
CA PHE A 38 35.30 9.28 3.63
C PHE A 38 35.33 7.76 3.47
N GLU A 39 36.02 7.31 2.44
CA GLU A 39 36.26 5.90 2.12
C GLU A 39 37.72 5.65 1.70
N GLY A 40 37.99 4.42 1.26
CA GLY A 40 39.32 3.96 0.92
C GLY A 40 40.09 3.39 2.11
N ILE A 41 41.18 2.67 1.81
CA ILE A 41 41.97 1.93 2.81
C ILE A 41 42.54 2.86 3.89
N ASN A 42 42.85 4.11 3.52
CA ASN A 42 43.46 5.13 4.37
C ASN A 42 42.52 6.31 4.65
N CYS A 43 41.23 6.21 4.32
CA CYS A 43 40.25 7.29 4.49
C CYS A 43 40.61 8.58 3.74
N THR A 44 41.29 8.45 2.61
CA THR A 44 41.72 9.58 1.78
C THR A 44 40.66 10.04 0.81
N ASP A 45 39.70 9.17 0.50
CA ASP A 45 38.81 9.35 -0.64
C ASP A 45 37.50 9.94 -0.11
N ASN A 46 37.07 11.08 -0.64
CA ASN A 46 35.74 11.61 -0.33
C ASN A 46 34.71 10.76 -1.07
N ILE A 47 33.68 10.29 -0.37
CA ILE A 47 32.57 9.57 -0.98
C ILE A 47 31.84 10.54 -1.91
N ASP A 48 31.64 10.15 -3.17
CA ASP A 48 30.90 10.97 -4.12
C ASP A 48 29.40 10.96 -3.79
N ASP A 49 28.95 12.00 -3.11
CA ASP A 49 27.56 12.20 -2.73
C ASP A 49 26.69 12.71 -3.92
N CYS A 50 27.31 13.02 -5.07
CA CYS A 50 26.60 13.46 -6.27
C CYS A 50 26.09 12.31 -7.16
N SER A 51 26.56 11.08 -6.98
CA SER A 51 26.15 9.93 -7.82
C SER A 51 24.63 9.65 -7.85
N ASN A 52 23.85 10.11 -6.86
CA ASN A 52 22.38 10.02 -6.79
C ASN A 52 21.73 11.34 -6.30
N HIS A 53 22.22 12.48 -6.77
CA HIS A 53 21.71 13.79 -6.33
C HIS A 53 20.28 14.09 -6.81
N THR A 54 19.55 14.92 -6.07
CA THR A 54 18.19 15.37 -6.45
C THR A 54 18.16 16.79 -7.02
N CYS A 55 19.31 17.39 -7.37
CA CYS A 55 19.35 18.68 -8.06
C CYS A 55 18.57 18.60 -9.38
N GLN A 56 17.48 19.36 -9.52
CA GLN A 56 16.65 19.34 -10.73
C GLN A 56 17.26 20.22 -11.83
N PHE A 57 17.28 21.54 -11.59
CA PHE A 57 17.81 22.52 -12.53
C PHE A 57 19.12 23.13 -12.01
N GLY A 58 20.07 22.27 -11.63
CA GLY A 58 21.37 22.69 -11.10
C GLY A 58 22.46 21.63 -11.28
N VAL A 59 23.69 22.03 -11.04
CA VAL A 59 24.86 21.13 -10.99
C VAL A 59 25.11 20.72 -9.55
N CYS A 60 25.26 19.43 -9.31
CA CYS A 60 25.64 18.93 -8.00
C CYS A 60 27.10 19.27 -7.68
N ILE A 61 27.33 19.73 -6.46
CA ILE A 61 28.64 19.99 -5.90
C ILE A 61 28.80 19.05 -4.71
N ASP A 62 29.69 18.09 -4.88
CA ASP A 62 30.09 17.13 -3.87
C ASP A 62 30.66 17.85 -2.63
N LYS A 63 30.32 17.34 -1.46
CA LYS A 63 30.81 17.81 -0.16
C LYS A 63 31.22 16.59 0.68
N ILE A 64 31.77 16.85 1.86
CA ILE A 64 32.05 15.78 2.80
C ILE A 64 30.71 15.38 3.44
N ASN A 65 30.29 14.13 3.23
CA ASN A 65 29.08 13.55 3.82
C ASN A 65 27.78 14.29 3.40
N GLY A 66 27.71 14.69 2.14
CA GLY A 66 26.54 15.28 1.52
C GLY A 66 26.87 16.04 0.24
N TYR A 67 25.86 16.68 -0.36
CA TYR A 67 26.07 17.50 -1.55
C TYR A 67 25.25 18.80 -1.48
N THR A 68 25.60 19.74 -2.36
CA THR A 68 24.87 21.01 -2.54
C THR A 68 24.58 21.23 -4.03
N CYS A 69 23.46 21.87 -4.36
CA CYS A 69 23.12 22.17 -5.75
C CYS A 69 23.50 23.61 -6.11
N LYS A 70 24.29 23.79 -7.16
CA LYS A 70 24.51 25.09 -7.81
C LYS A 70 23.48 25.27 -8.91
N CYS A 71 22.49 26.11 -8.65
CA CYS A 71 21.38 26.30 -9.59
C CYS A 71 21.81 27.01 -10.88
N HIS A 72 21.21 26.61 -11.99
CA HIS A 72 21.31 27.33 -13.26
C HIS A 72 20.58 28.68 -13.15
N SER A 73 20.96 29.62 -14.02
CA SER A 73 20.31 30.93 -14.10
C SER A 73 18.80 30.79 -14.25
N GLY A 74 18.05 31.50 -13.40
CA GLY A 74 16.59 31.43 -13.40
C GLY A 74 15.99 30.39 -12.45
N PHE A 75 16.80 29.64 -11.69
CA PHE A 75 16.35 28.66 -10.71
C PHE A 75 16.98 28.88 -9.34
N ILE A 76 16.25 28.52 -8.29
CA ILE A 76 16.60 28.67 -6.87
C ILE A 76 15.99 27.52 -6.07
N GLY A 77 16.30 27.43 -4.76
CA GLY A 77 15.85 26.35 -3.88
C GLY A 77 17.00 25.44 -3.49
N LYS A 78 16.80 24.57 -2.49
CA LYS A 78 17.86 23.69 -1.99
C LYS A 78 18.30 22.69 -3.07
N PHE A 79 17.36 22.31 -3.93
CA PHE A 79 17.55 21.35 -5.02
C PHE A 79 17.29 21.99 -6.39
N CYS A 80 17.27 23.32 -6.47
CA CYS A 80 17.00 24.10 -7.68
C CYS A 80 15.64 23.80 -8.30
N GLU A 81 14.64 23.57 -7.45
CA GLU A 81 13.28 23.16 -7.79
C GLU A 81 12.32 24.33 -8.05
N ILE A 82 12.75 25.57 -7.80
CA ILE A 82 11.92 26.77 -7.87
C ILE A 82 12.43 27.69 -8.97
N THR A 83 11.56 28.21 -9.83
CA THR A 83 11.92 29.25 -10.80
C THR A 83 12.08 30.61 -10.11
N SER A 84 13.07 31.40 -10.51
CA SER A 84 13.30 32.74 -9.94
C SER A 84 12.12 33.69 -10.15
N GLN A 85 11.30 33.45 -11.19
CA GLN A 85 10.06 34.18 -11.46
C GLN A 85 9.00 34.00 -10.35
N LEU A 86 8.95 32.82 -9.71
CA LEU A 86 8.05 32.57 -8.56
C LEU A 86 8.47 33.35 -7.31
N LYS A 87 9.75 33.76 -7.19
CA LYS A 87 10.20 34.63 -6.10
C LYS A 87 9.81 36.10 -6.32
N SER A 88 9.79 36.58 -7.57
CA SER A 88 9.34 37.94 -7.88
C SER A 88 7.84 38.14 -7.70
N SER A 89 7.02 37.11 -7.89
CA SER A 89 5.59 37.15 -7.55
C SER A 89 5.32 37.13 -6.04
N LEU A 90 6.29 36.68 -5.21
CA LEU A 90 6.19 36.69 -3.75
C LEU A 90 6.75 37.98 -3.11
N LEU A 91 7.40 38.86 -3.87
CA LEU A 91 8.07 40.06 -3.36
C LEU A 91 7.60 41.37 -4.04
N GLN A 92 6.64 41.33 -4.95
CA GLN A 92 6.07 42.53 -5.58
C GLN A 92 4.67 42.92 -5.12
N ASN A 93 4.10 42.23 -4.13
CA ASN A 93 2.85 42.66 -3.52
C ASN A 93 3.13 43.25 -2.13
N ASN A 94 3.51 44.53 -2.10
CA ASN A 94 3.44 45.36 -0.89
C ASN A 94 1.98 45.78 -0.62
N ARG A 95 1.04 44.85 -0.80
CA ARG A 95 -0.17 44.79 -0.01
C ARG A 95 0.16 43.79 1.08
N THR A 96 -0.05 44.17 2.33
CA THR A 96 -0.36 43.20 3.37
C THR A 96 -1.48 42.31 2.84
N GLU A 97 -1.13 41.21 2.18
CA GLU A 97 -2.00 40.05 2.09
C GLU A 97 -2.17 39.63 3.54
N ILE A 98 -3.25 40.14 4.13
CA ILE A 98 -4.18 39.23 4.77
C ILE A 98 -4.43 38.15 3.71
N LEU A 99 -3.53 37.17 3.64
CA LEU A 99 -3.76 35.89 3.01
C LEU A 99 -5.14 35.55 3.50
N SER A 100 -6.11 35.50 2.59
CA SER A 100 -7.49 35.24 2.92
C SER A 100 -7.47 34.02 3.82
N LYS A 101 -7.60 34.23 5.14
CA LYS A 101 -7.52 33.18 6.18
C LYS A 101 -8.78 32.33 6.15
N THR A 102 -9.50 32.38 5.05
CA THR A 102 -10.68 31.63 4.76
C THR A 102 -10.27 30.24 4.35
N CYS A 103 -10.89 29.25 4.97
CA CYS A 103 -10.67 27.87 4.58
C CYS A 103 -11.05 27.60 3.12
N THR A 104 -10.05 27.26 2.30
CA THR A 104 -10.24 26.75 0.93
C THR A 104 -9.83 25.28 0.85
N PRO A 105 -10.42 24.47 -0.06
CA PRO A 105 -10.11 23.06 -0.20
C PRO A 105 -8.65 22.72 -0.49
N GLU A 106 -7.88 23.68 -1.04
CA GLU A 106 -6.49 23.49 -1.47
C GLU A 106 -5.48 23.52 -0.32
N ILE A 107 -5.88 24.05 0.86
CA ILE A 107 -4.98 24.20 2.01
C ILE A 107 -4.63 22.85 2.64
N CYS A 108 -5.62 21.96 2.72
CA CYS A 108 -5.48 20.65 3.33
C CYS A 108 -5.38 19.58 2.24
N SER A 109 -4.26 18.86 2.19
CA SER A 109 -4.09 17.76 1.24
C SER A 109 -4.79 16.48 1.72
N ASN A 110 -4.87 15.48 0.83
CA ASN A 110 -5.39 14.14 1.15
C ASN A 110 -6.79 14.18 1.81
N ASN A 111 -7.63 15.08 1.28
CA ASN A 111 -9.04 15.25 1.64
C ASN A 111 -9.23 15.68 3.11
N GLY A 112 -8.22 16.35 3.68
CA GLY A 112 -8.32 16.99 4.98
C GLY A 112 -9.37 18.10 4.97
N ILE A 113 -10.10 18.23 6.08
CA ILE A 113 -11.13 19.26 6.25
C ILE A 113 -10.48 20.50 6.86
N CYS A 114 -10.53 21.61 6.14
CA CYS A 114 -10.09 22.91 6.65
C CYS A 114 -11.15 23.50 7.58
N TYR A 115 -10.73 24.02 8.73
CA TYR A 115 -11.56 24.85 9.60
C TYR A 115 -10.74 25.98 10.23
N GLU A 116 -11.43 27.02 10.67
CA GLU A 116 -10.85 28.14 11.41
C GLU A 116 -11.07 27.93 12.91
N ASP A 117 -10.03 28.16 13.72
CA ASP A 117 -10.15 28.13 15.17
C ASP A 117 -10.60 29.49 15.75
N SER A 118 -10.80 29.55 17.06
CA SER A 118 -11.23 30.76 17.78
C SER A 118 -10.27 31.95 17.69
N LEU A 119 -9.04 31.74 17.20
CA LEU A 119 -8.01 32.76 16.97
C LEU A 119 -7.85 33.08 15.48
N ASN A 120 -8.81 32.66 14.65
CA ASN A 120 -8.79 32.84 13.20
C ASN A 120 -7.52 32.23 12.57
N ARG A 121 -7.07 31.07 13.09
CA ARG A 121 -5.97 30.29 12.51
C ARG A 121 -6.58 29.14 11.73
N VAL A 122 -6.06 28.93 10.52
CA VAL A 122 -6.46 27.83 9.65
C VAL A 122 -5.84 26.54 10.16
N GLN A 123 -6.68 25.53 10.40
CA GLN A 123 -6.27 24.20 10.82
C GLN A 123 -6.87 23.13 9.90
N CYS A 124 -6.11 22.06 9.68
CA CYS A 124 -6.57 20.90 8.92
C CYS A 124 -6.92 19.75 9.87
N ARG A 125 -8.15 19.26 9.77
CA ARG A 125 -8.55 17.97 10.33
C ARG A 125 -8.28 16.88 9.28
N CYS A 126 -7.27 16.07 9.52
CA CYS A 126 -6.81 15.09 8.55
C CYS A 126 -7.69 13.85 8.44
N SER A 127 -7.78 13.31 7.23
CA SER A 127 -8.30 11.97 6.95
C SER A 127 -7.52 10.90 7.73
N PRO A 128 -8.09 9.72 8.01
CA PRO A 128 -7.42 8.69 8.79
C PRO A 128 -6.04 8.34 8.28
N GLY A 129 -5.09 8.30 9.21
CA GLY A 129 -3.69 7.98 8.95
C GLY A 129 -2.85 9.10 8.38
N PHE A 130 -3.46 10.18 7.90
CA PHE A 130 -2.73 11.38 7.51
C PHE A 130 -2.49 12.28 8.73
N ILE A 131 -1.31 12.90 8.79
CA ILE A 131 -0.92 13.81 9.86
C ILE A 131 -0.18 15.04 9.31
N GLY A 132 0.08 15.99 10.19
CA GLY A 132 0.76 17.26 9.92
C GLY A 132 -0.22 18.37 9.58
N ASP A 133 0.26 19.61 9.61
CA ASP A 133 -0.57 20.82 9.53
C ASP A 133 -1.38 20.94 8.23
N ARG A 134 -0.94 20.24 7.17
CA ARG A 134 -1.60 20.16 5.86
C ARG A 134 -1.97 18.74 5.44
N CYS A 135 -1.93 17.77 6.36
CA CYS A 135 -2.29 16.37 6.11
C CYS A 135 -1.49 15.68 5.00
N LEU A 136 -0.22 16.05 4.82
CA LEU A 136 0.63 15.55 3.74
C LEU A 136 1.28 14.18 4.05
N MET A 137 1.47 13.85 5.32
CA MET A 137 2.21 12.64 5.72
C MET A 137 1.24 11.52 6.08
N LEU A 138 1.24 10.43 5.29
CA LEU A 138 0.51 9.20 5.62
C LEU A 138 1.34 8.37 6.60
N LYS A 139 1.02 8.46 7.88
CA LYS A 139 1.75 7.83 8.98
C LYS A 139 1.18 6.47 9.38
N SER A 140 -0.11 6.22 9.20
CA SER A 140 -0.71 4.92 9.54
C SER A 140 -1.53 4.32 8.41
N VAL A 141 -1.52 3.00 8.33
CA VAL A 141 -2.16 2.20 7.27
C VAL A 141 -2.67 0.88 7.84
N HIS A 142 -3.66 0.28 7.19
CA HIS A 142 -4.17 -1.04 7.56
C HIS A 142 -4.18 -1.99 6.37
N ALA A 143 -4.03 -3.28 6.70
CA ALA A 143 -4.09 -4.40 5.78
C ALA A 143 -5.21 -5.33 6.22
N ASN A 144 -6.10 -5.72 5.31
CA ASN A 144 -7.21 -6.64 5.60
C ASN A 144 -7.31 -7.83 4.62
N ARG A 145 -6.49 -7.84 3.55
CA ARG A 145 -6.50 -8.90 2.54
C ARG A 145 -5.37 -9.90 2.81
N ASN A 146 -5.59 -11.15 2.40
CA ASN A 146 -4.59 -12.22 2.49
C ASN A 146 -3.39 -12.00 1.56
N ASP A 147 -3.51 -11.07 0.60
CA ASP A 147 -2.48 -10.73 -0.36
C ASP A 147 -2.05 -9.26 -0.26
N SER A 148 -2.38 -8.55 0.82
CA SER A 148 -1.92 -7.17 1.02
C SER A 148 -0.41 -7.13 1.24
N TYR A 149 0.30 -6.16 0.66
CA TYR A 149 1.72 -5.90 0.94
C TYR A 149 2.16 -4.50 0.49
N MET A 150 3.30 -4.05 1.00
CA MET A 150 4.01 -2.85 0.51
C MET A 150 5.46 -3.18 0.20
N LYS A 151 6.01 -2.48 -0.79
CA LYS A 151 7.43 -2.50 -1.11
C LYS A 151 8.04 -1.14 -0.83
N LEU A 152 9.14 -1.14 -0.08
CA LEU A 152 9.97 0.02 0.23
C LEU A 152 11.35 -0.17 -0.39
N SER A 153 12.03 0.94 -0.60
CA SER A 153 13.43 0.98 -0.99
C SER A 153 14.33 0.24 0.02
N LYS A 154 15.45 -0.31 -0.46
CA LYS A 154 16.41 -1.05 0.38
C LYS A 154 16.95 -0.17 1.53
N PRO A 155 16.86 -0.62 2.79
CA PRO A 155 17.38 0.16 3.91
C PRO A 155 18.91 0.17 3.94
N LYS A 156 19.50 1.23 4.48
CA LYS A 156 20.92 1.24 4.84
C LYS A 156 21.12 0.32 6.05
N ILE A 157 22.01 -0.66 5.91
CA ILE A 157 22.28 -1.65 6.97
C ILE A 157 23.59 -1.39 7.73
N PHE A 158 24.37 -0.43 7.26
CA PHE A 158 25.63 0.02 7.85
C PHE A 158 25.50 1.47 8.30
N PRO A 159 26.02 1.85 9.49
CA PRO A 159 26.76 1.00 10.45
C PRO A 159 25.86 0.10 11.29
N HIS A 160 24.55 0.33 11.28
CA HIS A 160 23.55 -0.53 11.89
C HIS A 160 22.22 -0.41 11.13
N LEU A 161 21.35 -1.38 11.32
CA LEU A 161 19.96 -1.35 10.88
C LEU A 161 19.07 -1.29 12.13
N ASN A 162 18.20 -0.31 12.23
CA ASN A 162 17.16 -0.21 13.26
C ASN A 162 15.79 -0.11 12.58
N ILE A 163 14.97 -1.16 12.66
CA ILE A 163 13.59 -1.12 12.17
C ILE A 163 12.66 -1.14 13.38
N THR A 164 11.86 -0.07 13.54
CA THR A 164 10.83 0.03 14.57
C THR A 164 9.45 0.06 13.91
N MET A 165 8.62 -0.94 14.20
CA MET A 165 7.25 -1.06 13.72
C MET A 165 6.27 -0.97 14.88
N ILE A 166 5.30 -0.06 14.79
CA ILE A 166 4.21 0.07 15.75
C ILE A 166 2.94 -0.48 15.10
N PHE A 167 2.35 -1.53 15.65
CA PHE A 167 1.24 -2.25 15.02
C PHE A 167 0.23 -2.79 16.03
N SER A 168 -0.94 -3.20 15.56
CA SER A 168 -1.94 -3.92 16.35
C SER A 168 -2.67 -4.95 15.50
N THR A 169 -2.92 -6.14 16.05
CA THR A 169 -3.55 -7.26 15.34
C THR A 169 -4.18 -8.26 16.29
N ILE A 170 -5.11 -9.06 15.78
CA ILE A 170 -5.65 -10.28 16.43
C ILE A 170 -5.26 -11.55 15.65
N GLN A 171 -4.47 -11.41 14.59
CA GLN A 171 -4.08 -12.52 13.73
C GLN A 171 -2.94 -13.31 14.38
N ASN A 172 -3.04 -14.65 14.32
CA ASN A 172 -2.04 -15.54 14.90
C ASN A 172 -0.77 -15.66 14.05
N ASN A 173 -0.91 -15.62 12.72
CA ASN A 173 0.19 -15.80 11.78
C ASN A 173 0.16 -14.73 10.70
N GLY A 174 1.29 -14.21 10.25
CA GLY A 174 1.30 -13.14 9.25
C GLY A 174 2.67 -12.53 9.03
N ILE A 175 3.06 -12.28 7.78
CA ILE A 175 4.35 -11.70 7.45
C ILE A 175 4.34 -10.20 7.79
N LEU A 176 5.20 -9.77 8.71
CA LEU A 176 5.33 -8.35 9.10
C LEU A 176 6.39 -7.66 8.26
N ILE A 177 7.59 -8.24 8.22
CA ILE A 177 8.77 -7.69 7.55
C ILE A 177 9.44 -8.83 6.78
N TYR A 178 9.75 -8.58 5.51
CA TYR A 178 10.61 -9.46 4.73
C TYR A 178 11.65 -8.65 3.97
N PHE A 179 12.92 -8.92 4.25
CA PHE A 179 14.04 -8.38 3.51
C PHE A 179 15.08 -9.47 3.35
N GLY A 180 15.15 -10.10 2.18
CA GLY A 180 16.09 -11.20 2.04
C GLY A 180 16.06 -12.03 0.76
N HIS A 181 17.19 -12.69 0.54
CA HIS A 181 17.48 -13.70 -0.48
C HIS A 181 18.37 -14.78 0.16
N MET A 182 19.63 -14.97 -0.25
CA MET A 182 20.56 -15.92 0.41
C MET A 182 21.04 -15.46 1.80
N GLY A 183 20.84 -14.18 2.13
CA GLY A 183 20.84 -13.65 3.51
C GLY A 183 19.55 -12.88 3.71
N HIS A 184 19.02 -12.82 4.94
CA HIS A 184 17.70 -12.26 5.20
C HIS A 184 17.50 -11.78 6.63
N ILE A 185 16.62 -10.80 6.81
CA ILE A 185 15.95 -10.46 8.07
C ILE A 185 14.45 -10.51 7.81
N VAL A 186 13.80 -11.43 8.51
CA VAL A 186 12.38 -11.71 8.32
C VAL A 186 11.72 -11.75 9.68
N ALA A 187 10.67 -10.95 9.86
CA ALA A 187 9.82 -10.99 11.04
C ALA A 187 8.40 -11.39 10.63
N GLU A 188 7.85 -12.38 11.31
CA GLU A 188 6.48 -12.86 11.10
C GLU A 188 5.79 -13.06 12.46
N LEU A 189 4.47 -12.90 12.46
CA LEU A 189 3.63 -13.48 13.51
C LEU A 189 3.61 -14.99 13.31
N PHE A 190 3.82 -15.73 14.38
CA PHE A 190 3.72 -17.18 14.42
C PHE A 190 3.10 -17.60 15.75
N MET A 191 1.89 -18.16 15.69
CA MET A 191 1.09 -18.54 16.86
C MET A 191 0.96 -17.40 17.88
N GLY A 192 0.75 -16.17 17.38
CA GLY A 192 0.57 -14.97 18.18
C GLY A 192 1.86 -14.34 18.72
N ARG A 193 3.03 -14.96 18.53
CA ARG A 193 4.34 -14.40 18.90
C ARG A 193 5.05 -13.81 17.69
N ILE A 194 6.02 -12.94 17.93
CA ILE A 194 6.95 -12.50 16.88
C ILE A 194 8.04 -13.57 16.73
N ARG A 195 8.16 -14.14 15.53
CA ARG A 195 9.30 -14.96 15.11
C ARG A 195 10.18 -14.13 14.18
N VAL A 196 11.47 -14.07 14.46
CA VAL A 196 12.46 -13.48 13.57
C VAL A 196 13.42 -14.55 13.08
N SER A 197 13.67 -14.59 11.77
CA SER A 197 14.76 -15.34 11.15
C SER A 197 15.77 -14.37 10.57
N HIS A 198 17.04 -14.54 10.93
CA HIS A 198 18.14 -13.65 10.56
C HIS A 198 19.35 -14.43 10.05
N ASP A 199 19.79 -14.12 8.83
CA ASP A 199 20.92 -14.76 8.15
C ASP A 199 21.86 -13.70 7.56
N ILE A 200 23.12 -13.69 8.01
CA ILE A 200 24.20 -12.84 7.48
C ILE A 200 25.32 -13.69 6.83
N GLY A 201 24.99 -14.89 6.38
CA GLY A 201 25.94 -15.90 5.88
C GLY A 201 26.15 -17.05 6.86
N ASN A 202 25.12 -17.42 7.62
CA ASN A 202 25.10 -18.48 8.61
C ASN A 202 23.97 -19.48 8.34
N SER A 203 23.75 -19.84 7.07
CA SER A 203 22.63 -20.68 6.68
C SER A 203 22.69 -22.07 7.33
N PRO A 204 21.60 -22.57 7.95
CA PRO A 204 20.28 -21.94 8.06
C PRO A 204 20.27 -20.77 9.06
N GLY A 205 19.58 -19.68 8.69
CA GLY A 205 19.47 -18.47 9.49
C GLY A 205 19.11 -18.69 10.97
N SER A 206 19.64 -17.85 11.84
CA SER A 206 19.37 -17.89 13.27
C SER A 206 17.94 -17.44 13.56
N VAL A 207 17.25 -18.11 14.49
CA VAL A 207 15.83 -17.85 14.77
C VAL A 207 15.64 -17.44 16.22
N VAL A 208 14.79 -16.44 16.45
CA VAL A 208 14.41 -15.99 17.79
C VAL A 208 12.93 -15.65 17.85
N PHE A 209 12.35 -15.79 19.05
CA PHE A 209 10.94 -15.50 19.32
C PHE A 209 10.79 -14.45 20.41
N SER A 210 9.71 -13.66 20.36
CA SER A 210 9.30 -12.81 21.48
C SER A 210 8.90 -13.64 22.70
N TYR A 211 9.06 -13.05 23.89
CA TYR A 211 8.64 -13.67 25.16
C TYR A 211 7.13 -13.81 25.27
N HIS A 212 6.40 -12.78 24.86
CA HIS A 212 4.95 -12.70 24.95
C HIS A 212 4.31 -12.69 23.56
N THR A 213 3.03 -13.02 23.54
CA THR A 213 2.15 -12.89 22.38
C THR A 213 1.74 -11.43 22.18
N VAL A 214 1.46 -11.05 20.94
CA VAL A 214 1.18 -9.67 20.48
C VAL A 214 -0.12 -9.58 19.63
N ASN A 215 -0.89 -10.66 19.62
CA ASN A 215 -2.16 -10.81 18.88
C ASN A 215 -3.39 -10.53 19.75
N ASP A 216 -3.30 -9.58 20.69
CA ASP A 216 -4.37 -9.26 21.65
C ASP A 216 -5.23 -8.05 21.21
N GLY A 217 -5.01 -7.55 19.99
CA GLY A 217 -5.69 -6.38 19.44
C GLY A 217 -5.18 -5.04 19.96
N LYS A 218 -4.20 -5.01 20.88
CA LYS A 218 -3.59 -3.78 21.40
C LYS A 218 -2.43 -3.33 20.52
N ILE A 219 -1.96 -2.11 20.80
CA ILE A 219 -0.81 -1.52 20.12
C ILE A 219 0.46 -2.07 20.74
N HIS A 220 1.33 -2.61 19.89
CA HIS A 220 2.65 -3.13 20.22
C HIS A 220 3.74 -2.39 19.46
N GLU A 221 4.91 -2.25 20.09
CA GLU A 221 6.12 -1.67 19.52
C GLU A 221 7.17 -2.77 19.31
N LEU A 222 7.44 -3.13 18.05
CA LEU A 222 8.48 -4.07 17.65
C LEU A 222 9.73 -3.32 17.20
N GLN A 223 10.88 -3.58 17.82
CA GLN A 223 12.17 -3.06 17.37
C GLN A 223 13.10 -4.22 16.98
N LEU A 224 13.69 -4.12 15.79
CA LEU A 224 14.70 -5.03 15.26
C LEU A 224 15.98 -4.23 15.04
N ILE A 225 17.03 -4.57 15.80
CA ILE A 225 18.30 -3.86 15.74
C ILE A 225 19.40 -4.84 15.32
N SER A 226 20.09 -4.54 14.22
CA SER A 226 21.25 -5.31 13.74
C SER A 226 22.48 -4.42 13.73
N ILE A 227 23.50 -4.80 14.50
CA ILE A 227 24.78 -4.09 14.62
C ILE A 227 25.90 -5.10 14.43
N GLY A 228 26.51 -5.10 13.24
CA GLY A 228 27.43 -6.16 12.85
C GLY A 228 26.78 -7.54 12.98
N GLN A 229 27.45 -8.46 13.67
CA GLN A 229 26.98 -9.82 13.91
C GLN A 229 25.89 -9.92 15.00
N ASN A 230 25.62 -8.83 15.71
CA ASN A 230 24.71 -8.82 16.83
C ASN A 230 23.31 -8.40 16.38
N PHE A 231 22.32 -9.19 16.75
CA PHE A 231 20.92 -8.91 16.46
C PHE A 231 20.10 -8.90 17.74
N SER A 232 19.27 -7.88 17.89
CA SER A 232 18.39 -7.67 19.04
C SER A 232 16.94 -7.54 18.58
N LEU A 233 16.06 -8.32 19.20
CA LEU A 233 14.61 -8.23 19.09
C LEU A 233 14.06 -7.68 20.41
N ILE A 234 13.33 -6.57 20.34
CA ILE A 234 12.67 -5.94 21.48
C ILE A 234 11.18 -5.77 21.12
N VAL A 235 10.30 -6.11 22.05
CA VAL A 235 8.85 -5.91 21.93
C VAL A 235 8.37 -5.16 23.17
N ASP A 236 7.63 -4.07 22.98
CA ASP A 236 7.04 -3.23 24.04
C ASP A 236 8.02 -2.75 25.11
N ARG A 237 9.27 -2.51 24.70
CA ARG A 237 10.37 -2.11 25.61
C ARG A 237 10.60 -3.14 26.74
N SER A 238 10.22 -4.39 26.51
CA SER A 238 10.44 -5.52 27.39
C SER A 238 11.87 -6.07 27.25
N TYR A 239 12.13 -7.25 27.81
CA TYR A 239 13.41 -7.94 27.76
C TYR A 239 13.87 -8.19 26.32
N THR A 240 15.11 -7.77 26.03
CA THR A 240 15.76 -7.99 24.74
C THR A 240 16.03 -9.47 24.51
N ARG A 241 15.67 -9.95 23.32
CA ARG A 241 16.11 -11.25 22.81
C ARG A 241 17.29 -11.02 21.88
N PHE A 242 18.38 -11.75 22.10
CA PHE A 242 19.64 -11.52 21.40
C PHE A 242 20.06 -12.74 20.58
N ILE A 243 20.60 -12.49 19.39
CA ILE A 243 21.30 -13.48 18.57
C ILE A 243 22.71 -12.91 18.34
N ASN A 244 23.73 -13.69 18.67
CA ASN A 244 25.07 -13.47 18.13
C ASN A 244 25.22 -14.35 16.89
N ASN A 245 25.20 -13.71 15.73
CA ASN A 245 25.21 -14.39 14.47
C ASN A 245 26.65 -14.65 14.01
N ARG A 246 27.12 -15.88 14.18
CA ARG A 246 28.48 -16.33 13.78
C ARG A 246 28.61 -16.60 12.27
N GLY A 247 27.95 -15.79 11.44
CA GLY A 247 28.07 -15.87 9.99
C GLY A 247 29.43 -15.43 9.49
N ILE A 248 29.76 -15.83 8.26
CA ILE A 248 31.02 -15.45 7.61
C ILE A 248 31.10 -13.95 7.26
N ARG A 249 29.98 -13.21 7.35
CA ARG A 249 29.94 -11.76 7.12
C ARG A 249 29.61 -11.02 8.42
N THR A 250 30.04 -9.77 8.48
CA THR A 250 29.67 -8.85 9.56
C THR A 250 28.29 -8.23 9.31
N TYR A 251 27.88 -8.09 8.05
CA TYR A 251 26.59 -7.53 7.66
C TYR A 251 25.98 -8.37 6.54
N MET A 252 24.66 -8.28 6.42
CA MET A 252 23.89 -8.98 5.39
C MET A 252 24.23 -8.46 3.99
N ASN A 253 24.27 -9.34 2.98
CA ASN A 253 24.45 -8.89 1.60
C ASN A 253 23.11 -8.46 0.99
N THR A 254 22.98 -7.18 0.62
CA THR A 254 21.75 -6.62 0.05
C THR A 254 21.76 -6.51 -1.47
N SER A 255 22.85 -6.91 -2.14
CA SER A 255 23.00 -6.74 -3.60
C SER A 255 21.93 -7.45 -4.43
N GLU A 256 21.43 -8.59 -3.95
CA GLU A 256 20.43 -9.43 -4.61
C GLU A 256 19.00 -9.13 -4.15
N MET A 257 18.79 -8.07 -3.36
CA MET A 257 17.49 -7.74 -2.77
C MET A 257 16.81 -6.57 -3.49
N ASP A 258 15.61 -6.80 -3.98
CA ASP A 258 14.84 -5.80 -4.73
C ASP A 258 14.23 -4.69 -3.86
N GLY A 259 14.08 -4.91 -2.56
CA GLY A 259 13.44 -3.97 -1.63
C GLY A 259 13.01 -4.63 -0.32
N LEU A 260 12.59 -3.80 0.63
CA LEU A 260 12.02 -4.19 1.91
C LEU A 260 10.51 -4.34 1.77
N TYR A 261 9.99 -5.52 2.10
CA TYR A 261 8.56 -5.79 2.03
C TYR A 261 7.92 -5.75 3.41
N ILE A 262 6.75 -5.12 3.48
CA ILE A 262 6.00 -4.92 4.71
C ILE A 262 4.58 -5.46 4.56
N SER A 263 4.08 -6.09 5.62
CA SER A 263 2.72 -6.63 5.74
C SER A 263 2.35 -7.76 4.78
N GLY A 264 3.31 -8.36 4.08
CA GLY A 264 3.06 -9.45 3.14
C GLY A 264 4.10 -9.50 2.02
N LEU A 265 3.86 -10.38 1.04
CA LEU A 265 4.74 -10.59 -0.11
C LEU A 265 3.93 -10.85 -1.40
N PRO A 266 4.49 -10.51 -2.57
CA PRO A 266 4.00 -11.01 -3.85
C PRO A 266 4.06 -12.54 -3.90
N LYS A 267 3.10 -13.18 -4.59
CA LYS A 267 2.94 -14.66 -4.62
C LYS A 267 4.22 -15.43 -4.96
N GLU A 268 4.96 -14.98 -5.96
CA GLU A 268 6.20 -15.63 -6.41
C GLU A 268 7.29 -15.58 -5.34
N LEU A 269 7.45 -14.43 -4.69
CA LEU A 269 8.41 -14.25 -3.61
C LEU A 269 8.01 -15.05 -2.36
N THR A 270 6.70 -15.14 -2.07
CA THR A 270 6.18 -15.98 -0.98
C THR A 270 6.53 -17.44 -1.17
N ALA A 271 6.31 -18.00 -2.37
CA ALA A 271 6.62 -19.40 -2.66
C ALA A 271 8.11 -19.69 -2.42
N ARG A 272 8.99 -18.78 -2.87
CA ARG A 272 10.42 -18.88 -2.67
C ARG A 272 10.83 -18.77 -1.20
N ALA A 273 10.26 -17.81 -0.46
CA ALA A 273 10.57 -17.59 0.95
C ALA A 273 10.19 -18.80 1.82
N VAL A 274 9.10 -19.49 1.49
CA VAL A 274 8.70 -20.76 2.14
C VAL A 274 9.70 -21.88 1.82
N GLN A 275 10.07 -22.04 0.53
CA GLN A 275 11.03 -23.06 0.11
C GLN A 275 12.40 -22.92 0.77
N LEU A 276 12.84 -21.67 0.98
CA LEU A 276 14.10 -21.35 1.65
C LEU A 276 14.00 -21.30 3.18
N TRP A 277 12.83 -21.65 3.76
CA TRP A 277 12.59 -21.67 5.20
C TRP A 277 12.76 -20.31 5.92
N HIS A 278 12.67 -19.21 5.17
CA HIS A 278 12.74 -17.86 5.75
C HIS A 278 11.50 -17.60 6.63
N ILE A 279 10.32 -17.93 6.08
CA ILE A 279 9.01 -17.83 6.72
C ILE A 279 8.46 -19.22 7.00
N ARG A 280 7.58 -19.33 8.00
CA ARG A 280 6.82 -20.55 8.28
C ARG A 280 5.47 -20.55 7.58
N GLU A 281 4.85 -19.38 7.47
CA GLU A 281 3.49 -19.23 6.96
C GLU A 281 3.44 -18.17 5.84
N ALA A 282 2.69 -18.45 4.78
CA ALA A 282 2.60 -17.61 3.57
C ALA A 282 1.57 -16.47 3.67
N THR A 283 0.93 -16.26 4.81
CA THR A 283 -0.18 -15.31 4.95
C THR A 283 0.32 -13.87 5.11
N SER A 284 -0.25 -12.92 4.36
CA SER A 284 -0.07 -11.49 4.65
C SER A 284 -0.56 -11.13 6.05
N PHE A 285 0.06 -10.11 6.63
CA PHE A 285 -0.39 -9.51 7.87
C PHE A 285 -1.72 -8.79 7.66
N LYS A 286 -2.62 -8.95 8.63
CA LYS A 286 -3.85 -8.19 8.79
C LYS A 286 -3.85 -7.49 10.12
N GLY A 287 -4.24 -6.23 10.09
CA GLY A 287 -4.23 -5.37 11.25
C GLY A 287 -3.81 -3.96 10.86
N CYS A 288 -3.48 -3.20 11.88
CA CYS A 288 -3.08 -1.82 11.77
C CYS A 288 -1.58 -1.68 11.93
N MET A 289 -0.97 -0.86 11.08
CA MET A 289 0.38 -0.33 11.27
C MET A 289 0.27 1.17 11.55
N HIS A 290 0.55 1.54 12.79
CA HIS A 290 0.41 2.90 13.30
C HIS A 290 1.60 3.79 12.94
N ALA A 291 2.78 3.19 12.78
CA ALA A 291 3.99 3.85 12.29
C ALA A 291 5.06 2.82 11.92
N LEU A 292 5.98 3.21 11.04
CA LEU A 292 7.20 2.49 10.73
C LEU A 292 8.37 3.49 10.72
N TYR A 293 9.44 3.12 11.40
CA TYR A 293 10.70 3.86 11.41
C TYR A 293 11.82 2.95 10.93
N ILE A 294 12.69 3.48 10.08
CA ILE A 294 13.89 2.78 9.59
C ILE A 294 15.08 3.71 9.85
N ASN A 295 16.04 3.25 10.65
CA ASN A 295 17.18 4.03 11.11
C ASN A 295 16.76 5.41 11.67
N ASP A 296 15.73 5.37 12.53
CA ASP A 296 15.12 6.53 13.18
C ASP A 296 14.39 7.53 12.25
N GLU A 297 14.34 7.25 10.94
CA GLU A 297 13.56 8.02 9.98
C GLU A 297 12.12 7.50 9.90
N SER A 298 11.14 8.39 10.09
CA SER A 298 9.72 8.07 9.95
C SER A 298 9.37 7.84 8.48
N ILE A 299 8.77 6.69 8.18
CA ILE A 299 8.29 6.38 6.83
C ILE A 299 6.96 7.09 6.55
N ASN A 300 6.90 7.81 5.44
CA ASN A 300 5.64 8.28 4.86
C ASN A 300 5.09 7.22 3.90
N PHE A 301 4.02 6.53 4.29
CA PHE A 301 3.42 5.47 3.47
C PHE A 301 2.80 5.97 2.16
N ALA A 302 2.63 7.29 1.98
CA ALA A 302 2.19 7.85 0.71
C ALA A 302 3.27 7.75 -0.39
N ASN A 303 4.55 7.74 0.01
CA ASN A 303 5.70 7.85 -0.89
C ASN A 303 6.48 6.52 -1.02
N VAL A 304 5.90 5.40 -0.59
CA VAL A 304 6.53 4.09 -0.76
C VAL A 304 6.46 3.63 -2.22
N ASP A 305 7.44 2.84 -2.65
CA ASP A 305 7.60 2.41 -4.04
C ASP A 305 6.34 1.74 -4.59
N TYR A 306 5.67 0.90 -3.78
CA TYR A 306 4.46 0.20 -4.20
C TYR A 306 3.57 -0.23 -3.03
N ARG A 307 2.24 -0.14 -3.23
CA ARG A 307 1.20 -0.60 -2.30
C ARG A 307 0.20 -1.48 -3.02
N HIS A 308 -0.02 -2.69 -2.52
CA HIS A 308 -1.05 -3.60 -3.02
C HIS A 308 -2.10 -3.84 -1.95
N LYS A 309 -3.32 -3.35 -2.16
CA LYS A 309 -4.47 -3.52 -1.26
C LYS A 309 -4.18 -3.12 0.19
N ILE A 310 -3.50 -1.99 0.34
CA ILE A 310 -3.24 -1.33 1.62
C ILE A 310 -4.04 -0.04 1.64
N LEU A 311 -4.74 0.17 2.73
CA LEU A 311 -5.64 1.31 2.87
C LEU A 311 -5.10 2.25 3.96
N PRO A 312 -5.36 3.56 3.84
CA PRO A 312 -4.89 4.54 4.81
C PRO A 312 -5.62 4.42 6.14
N GLY A 313 -4.93 4.76 7.23
CA GLY A 313 -5.51 4.92 8.54
C GLY A 313 -5.63 3.65 9.37
N CYS A 314 -5.80 3.88 10.66
CA CYS A 314 -6.05 2.91 11.72
C CYS A 314 -7.03 3.57 12.70
N VAL A 315 -8.09 2.87 13.13
CA VAL A 315 -9.02 3.41 14.13
C VAL A 315 -8.58 2.93 15.52
N LYS A 316 -8.59 3.82 16.52
CA LYS A 316 -8.36 3.44 17.91
C LYS A 316 -9.66 2.92 18.51
N ASN A 317 -9.63 1.69 19.06
CA ASN A 317 -10.69 1.15 19.93
C ASN A 317 -10.68 1.83 21.32
N SER A 318 -10.73 3.15 21.37
CA SER A 318 -11.00 3.89 22.61
C SER A 318 -12.45 4.37 22.57
N LEU A 319 -13.16 4.13 23.68
CA LEU A 319 -14.60 4.20 23.92
C LEU A 319 -15.37 5.47 23.51
N ASN A 320 -14.83 6.42 22.71
CA ASN A 320 -15.62 7.50 22.11
C ASN A 320 -14.91 8.37 21.04
N GLU A 321 -13.99 7.85 20.23
CA GLU A 321 -13.52 8.60 19.04
C GLU A 321 -13.41 7.72 17.78
N LEU A 322 -14.35 7.97 16.86
CA LEU A 322 -14.43 7.52 15.47
C LEU A 322 -14.71 6.02 15.19
N SER A 323 -15.76 5.49 15.81
CA SER A 323 -16.63 4.51 15.13
C SER A 323 -17.51 5.25 14.11
N CYS A 324 -17.65 4.73 12.88
CA CYS A 324 -18.47 5.26 11.79
C CYS A 324 -19.51 6.31 12.19
N ALA A 325 -19.13 7.59 12.21
CA ALA A 325 -20.03 8.69 12.46
C ALA A 325 -20.71 9.09 11.14
N ALA A 326 -21.87 9.74 11.22
CA ALA A 326 -22.63 10.14 10.02
C ALA A 326 -21.84 11.06 9.06
N THR A 327 -20.80 11.74 9.55
CA THR A 327 -19.92 12.65 8.78
C THR A 327 -18.62 12.02 8.31
N THR A 328 -18.38 10.74 8.62
CA THR A 328 -17.12 10.05 8.32
C THR A 328 -16.93 9.78 6.82
N CYS A 329 -18.01 9.43 6.12
CA CYS A 329 -18.05 9.29 4.67
C CYS A 329 -18.97 10.36 4.11
N GLN A 330 -18.46 11.24 3.24
CA GLN A 330 -19.26 12.37 2.74
C GLN A 330 -20.40 11.90 1.83
N HIS A 331 -20.05 11.11 0.80
CA HIS A 331 -21.00 10.54 -0.16
C HIS A 331 -20.89 9.02 -0.17
N GLY A 332 -21.08 8.39 0.99
CA GLY A 332 -21.00 6.94 1.08
C GLY A 332 -21.48 6.39 2.42
N ARG A 333 -21.64 5.07 2.47
CA ARG A 333 -21.95 4.35 3.71
C ARG A 333 -20.64 3.98 4.42
N CYS A 334 -20.53 4.36 5.68
CA CYS A 334 -19.43 3.93 6.53
C CYS A 334 -19.68 2.52 7.09
N GLU A 335 -18.68 1.65 7.00
CA GLU A 335 -18.68 0.31 7.60
C GLU A 335 -17.41 0.09 8.42
N LEU A 336 -17.51 -0.61 9.55
CA LEU A 336 -16.35 -0.99 10.36
C LEU A 336 -15.73 -2.28 9.83
N ASP A 337 -14.39 -2.30 9.70
CA ASP A 337 -13.60 -3.46 9.25
C ASP A 337 -12.73 -4.03 10.39
N GLY A 338 -13.15 -3.84 11.64
CA GLY A 338 -12.49 -4.35 12.85
C GLY A 338 -11.26 -3.56 13.32
N PHE A 339 -10.47 -3.02 12.39
CA PHE A 339 -9.26 -2.23 12.69
C PHE A 339 -9.32 -0.80 12.12
N THR A 340 -10.30 -0.54 11.26
CA THR A 340 -10.56 0.77 10.66
C THR A 340 -12.06 0.91 10.35
N TYR A 341 -12.45 2.01 9.71
CA TYR A 341 -13.66 2.07 8.90
C TYR A 341 -13.31 2.10 7.41
N ILE A 342 -14.28 1.71 6.58
CA ILE A 342 -14.25 1.76 5.13
C ILE A 342 -15.48 2.54 4.65
N CYS A 343 -15.27 3.48 3.72
CA CYS A 343 -16.36 4.16 3.06
C CYS A 343 -16.73 3.44 1.76
N LYS A 344 -17.96 2.93 1.67
CA LYS A 344 -18.56 2.48 0.41
C LYS A 344 -19.17 3.68 -0.29
N CYS A 345 -18.45 4.23 -1.25
CA CYS A 345 -18.88 5.42 -1.99
C CYS A 345 -20.10 5.14 -2.84
N PHE A 346 -21.00 6.11 -2.88
CA PHE A 346 -22.08 6.15 -3.85
C PHE A 346 -21.51 6.41 -5.26
N ASP A 347 -22.28 6.06 -6.29
CA ASP A 347 -21.85 6.20 -7.68
C ASP A 347 -21.44 7.65 -7.99
N GLY A 348 -20.34 7.80 -8.74
CA GLY A 348 -19.77 9.11 -9.05
C GLY A 348 -18.82 9.67 -8.00
N PHE A 349 -18.64 8.98 -6.85
CA PHE A 349 -17.70 9.39 -5.81
C PHE A 349 -16.61 8.36 -5.57
N THR A 350 -15.41 8.84 -5.28
CA THR A 350 -14.22 8.02 -5.03
C THR A 350 -13.39 8.61 -3.89
N GLY A 351 -12.28 7.95 -3.57
CA GLY A 351 -11.40 8.33 -2.47
C GLY A 351 -11.81 7.70 -1.12
N PRO A 352 -10.96 7.82 -0.11
CA PRO A 352 -11.09 7.11 1.17
C PRO A 352 -12.29 7.58 2.01
N SER A 353 -12.76 8.80 1.79
CA SER A 353 -13.92 9.42 2.47
C SER A 353 -15.10 9.71 1.55
N CYS A 354 -15.04 9.26 0.28
CA CYS A 354 -16.05 9.54 -0.76
C CYS A 354 -16.30 11.03 -0.98
N SER A 355 -15.25 11.83 -0.94
CA SER A 355 -15.31 13.28 -1.16
C SER A 355 -14.92 13.69 -2.58
N GLU A 356 -14.25 12.82 -3.33
CA GLU A 356 -13.80 13.12 -4.69
C GLU A 356 -14.87 12.71 -5.69
N VAL A 357 -15.19 13.59 -6.63
CA VAL A 357 -15.99 13.23 -7.79
C VAL A 357 -15.11 12.40 -8.72
N SER A 358 -15.57 11.21 -9.12
CA SER A 358 -14.84 10.37 -10.06
C SER A 358 -14.69 11.12 -11.40
N THR A 359 -13.48 11.57 -11.73
CA THR A 359 -13.14 12.23 -13.02
C THR A 359 -12.81 11.25 -14.12
N SER A 360 -12.72 9.96 -13.79
CA SER A 360 -13.00 8.96 -14.81
C SER A 360 -14.38 9.32 -15.35
N PRO A 361 -14.60 9.37 -16.67
CA PRO A 361 -15.93 9.07 -17.11
C PRO A 361 -16.15 7.71 -16.46
N ALA A 362 -16.94 7.69 -15.38
CA ALA A 362 -17.94 6.67 -15.31
C ALA A 362 -18.36 6.57 -16.78
N VAL A 363 -18.13 5.40 -17.35
CA VAL A 363 -19.21 4.85 -18.13
C VAL A 363 -20.37 5.00 -17.13
N ALA A 364 -21.03 6.16 -17.13
CA ALA A 364 -22.39 6.25 -17.54
C ALA A 364 -22.49 5.24 -18.67
N LEU A 365 -22.50 3.96 -18.27
CA LEU A 365 -23.49 3.03 -18.71
C LEU A 365 -24.68 3.92 -18.51
N PRO A 366 -25.25 4.43 -19.61
CA PRO A 366 -26.47 5.15 -19.44
C PRO A 366 -27.31 4.21 -18.59
N LEU A 367 -28.05 4.73 -17.64
CA LEU A 367 -29.17 3.97 -17.10
C LEU A 367 -30.10 3.70 -18.29
N ILE A 368 -29.70 2.78 -19.17
CA ILE A 368 -30.52 2.21 -20.19
C ILE A 368 -31.27 1.15 -19.40
N ASN A 369 -32.37 1.59 -18.82
CA ASN A 369 -33.51 0.71 -18.65
C ASN A 369 -33.95 0.23 -20.04
N SER A 370 -33.20 -0.69 -20.66
CA SER A 370 -33.64 -1.37 -21.88
C SER A 370 -33.91 -2.82 -21.55
N CYS A 371 -35.19 -3.17 -21.52
CA CYS A 371 -35.59 -4.46 -22.04
C CYS A 371 -35.36 -4.43 -23.55
N ASP A 372 -34.44 -5.26 -24.04
CA ASP A 372 -34.28 -5.46 -25.47
C ASP A 372 -35.21 -6.59 -25.92
N TRP A 373 -35.60 -6.57 -27.19
CA TRP A 373 -36.40 -7.64 -27.76
C TRP A 373 -35.94 -8.00 -29.15
N SER A 374 -35.95 -9.28 -29.44
CA SER A 374 -35.64 -9.81 -30.77
C SER A 374 -36.86 -10.52 -31.35
N ILE A 375 -37.01 -10.44 -32.68
CA ILE A 375 -37.97 -11.28 -33.41
C ILE A 375 -37.22 -12.47 -33.97
N GLU A 376 -37.52 -13.65 -33.47
CA GLU A 376 -37.08 -14.90 -34.06
C GLU A 376 -38.16 -15.44 -35.00
N THR A 377 -37.76 -15.92 -36.18
CA THR A 377 -38.66 -16.61 -37.10
C THR A 377 -38.40 -18.10 -37.06
N GLY A 378 -39.35 -18.86 -36.53
CA GLY A 378 -39.19 -20.29 -36.31
C GLY A 378 -40.50 -21.02 -36.40
N TYR A 379 -40.45 -22.34 -36.38
CA TYR A 379 -41.66 -23.12 -36.16
C TYR A 379 -41.88 -23.25 -34.66
N TYR A 380 -43.08 -22.90 -34.20
CA TYR A 380 -43.43 -23.09 -32.79
C TYR A 380 -43.58 -24.59 -32.52
N ILE A 381 -42.95 -25.05 -31.44
CA ILE A 381 -43.05 -26.41 -30.94
C ILE A 381 -43.76 -26.32 -29.59
N ASP A 382 -44.90 -26.97 -29.47
CA ASP A 382 -45.63 -27.06 -28.23
C ASP A 382 -44.77 -27.83 -27.20
N PRO A 383 -44.42 -27.22 -26.06
CA PRO A 383 -43.51 -27.85 -25.11
C PRO A 383 -44.09 -29.11 -24.45
N LEU A 384 -45.42 -29.22 -24.36
CA LEU A 384 -46.13 -30.36 -23.77
C LEU A 384 -46.29 -31.50 -24.76
N THR A 385 -46.80 -31.20 -25.96
CA THR A 385 -47.16 -32.25 -26.94
C THR A 385 -46.04 -32.53 -27.96
N LYS A 386 -45.01 -31.68 -28.01
CA LYS A 386 -43.94 -31.65 -29.03
C LYS A 386 -44.45 -31.50 -30.47
N CYS A 387 -45.72 -31.13 -30.66
CA CYS A 387 -46.30 -30.89 -31.97
C CYS A 387 -45.86 -29.53 -32.52
N ARG A 388 -45.72 -29.44 -33.85
CA ARG A 388 -45.10 -28.29 -34.51
C ARG A 388 -46.12 -27.50 -35.33
N SER A 389 -45.93 -26.18 -35.43
CA SER A 389 -46.76 -25.34 -36.29
C SER A 389 -46.61 -25.72 -37.76
N THR A 390 -47.71 -25.66 -38.51
CA THR A 390 -47.66 -25.92 -39.96
C THR A 390 -46.95 -24.81 -40.75
N ARG A 391 -46.78 -23.62 -40.15
CA ARG A 391 -46.06 -22.48 -40.73
C ARG A 391 -45.08 -21.86 -39.75
N ARG A 392 -44.05 -21.18 -40.26
CA ARG A 392 -43.13 -20.38 -39.43
C ARG A 392 -43.87 -19.18 -38.83
N LEU A 393 -43.60 -18.92 -37.57
CA LEU A 393 -44.17 -17.83 -36.77
C LEU A 393 -43.05 -16.82 -36.44
N ARG A 394 -43.39 -15.54 -36.44
CA ARG A 394 -42.54 -14.46 -35.90
C ARG A 394 -42.84 -14.34 -34.42
N MET A 395 -41.91 -14.77 -33.58
CA MET A 395 -42.04 -14.75 -32.13
C MET A 395 -41.13 -13.70 -31.53
N THR A 396 -41.68 -12.88 -30.64
CA THR A 396 -40.95 -11.85 -29.91
C THR A 396 -40.34 -12.46 -28.65
N LYS A 397 -39.04 -12.25 -28.44
CA LYS A 397 -38.31 -12.74 -27.27
C LYS A 397 -37.76 -11.53 -26.51
N CYS A 398 -38.14 -11.41 -25.24
CA CYS A 398 -37.66 -10.33 -24.37
C CYS A 398 -36.37 -10.77 -23.66
N SER A 399 -35.34 -9.92 -23.64
CA SER A 399 -34.10 -10.15 -22.91
C SER A 399 -33.61 -8.86 -22.26
N GLY A 400 -33.17 -8.93 -21.01
CA GLY A 400 -32.63 -7.79 -20.26
C GLY A 400 -32.43 -8.11 -18.79
N ALA A 401 -31.52 -7.38 -18.15
CA ALA A 401 -31.27 -7.45 -16.70
C ALA A 401 -31.62 -6.11 -16.06
N CYS A 402 -32.46 -6.11 -15.03
CA CYS A 402 -32.69 -4.94 -14.19
C CYS A 402 -31.97 -5.14 -12.85
N PRO A 403 -31.46 -4.06 -12.23
CA PRO A 403 -30.98 -4.15 -10.86
C PRO A 403 -32.19 -4.29 -9.93
N SER A 404 -32.58 -5.53 -9.58
CA SER A 404 -33.42 -5.74 -8.40
C SER A 404 -32.51 -5.96 -7.19
N LEU A 405 -32.66 -5.13 -6.15
CA LEU A 405 -32.33 -5.57 -4.79
C LEU A 405 -33.21 -6.78 -4.47
N SER A 406 -32.67 -7.98 -4.53
CA SER A 406 -33.31 -9.17 -3.96
C SER A 406 -32.48 -9.66 -2.79
N THR A 407 -33.09 -9.72 -1.61
CA THR A 407 -32.50 -10.25 -0.38
C THR A 407 -32.40 -11.77 -0.35
N ASN A 408 -32.80 -12.50 -1.39
CA ASN A 408 -32.64 -13.95 -1.51
C ASN A 408 -32.30 -14.29 -2.96
N GLY A 409 -31.05 -14.74 -3.19
CA GLY A 409 -30.42 -14.87 -4.51
C GLY A 409 -31.02 -15.88 -5.49
N THR A 410 -32.19 -15.58 -6.04
CA THR A 410 -32.70 -16.18 -7.28
C THR A 410 -33.05 -15.08 -8.28
N LEU A 411 -32.30 -14.95 -9.37
CA LEU A 411 -32.60 -14.00 -10.45
C LEU A 411 -33.91 -14.36 -11.15
N SER A 412 -34.99 -13.60 -10.90
CA SER A 412 -36.17 -13.58 -11.76
C SER A 412 -36.01 -12.50 -12.84
N SER A 413 -36.23 -12.84 -14.11
CA SER A 413 -36.18 -11.88 -15.23
C SER A 413 -37.24 -10.78 -15.06
N CYS A 414 -36.83 -9.52 -14.99
CA CYS A 414 -37.72 -8.36 -14.77
C CYS A 414 -38.42 -7.84 -16.06
N CYS A 415 -38.07 -8.34 -17.24
CA CYS A 415 -38.70 -7.96 -18.51
C CYS A 415 -39.92 -8.83 -18.81
N LYS A 416 -41.11 -8.23 -18.95
CA LYS A 416 -42.34 -8.91 -19.37
C LYS A 416 -42.88 -8.31 -20.66
N PRO A 417 -43.49 -9.12 -21.52
CA PRO A 417 -44.13 -8.61 -22.72
C PRO A 417 -45.41 -7.80 -22.39
N ILE A 418 -45.65 -6.72 -23.15
CA ILE A 418 -46.91 -5.96 -23.13
C ILE A 418 -47.72 -6.26 -24.40
N GLU A 419 -49.05 -6.33 -24.20
CA GLU A 419 -50.08 -6.60 -25.20
C GLU A 419 -49.91 -7.91 -25.99
N ALA A 420 -50.73 -8.89 -25.62
CA ALA A 420 -50.88 -10.13 -26.35
C ALA A 420 -51.98 -10.04 -27.42
N LYS A 421 -51.66 -10.31 -28.69
CA LYS A 421 -52.67 -10.72 -29.68
C LYS A 421 -52.72 -12.23 -29.77
N ARG A 422 -53.84 -12.81 -29.35
CA ARG A 422 -54.08 -14.25 -29.43
C ARG A 422 -54.46 -14.64 -30.86
N ARG A 423 -53.76 -15.64 -31.42
CA ARG A 423 -54.01 -16.18 -32.76
C ARG A 423 -54.01 -17.71 -32.71
N TYR A 424 -54.89 -18.34 -33.50
CA TYR A 424 -54.99 -19.79 -33.58
C TYR A 424 -54.15 -20.34 -34.73
N PHE A 425 -53.40 -21.40 -34.46
CA PHE A 425 -52.56 -22.08 -35.44
C PHE A 425 -52.87 -23.56 -35.46
N ARG A 426 -52.82 -24.14 -36.66
CA ARG A 426 -52.88 -25.58 -36.81
C ARG A 426 -51.52 -26.17 -36.41
N MET A 427 -51.55 -27.12 -35.49
CA MET A 427 -50.42 -27.90 -35.03
C MET A 427 -50.49 -29.26 -35.71
N THR A 428 -49.33 -29.79 -36.10
CA THR A 428 -49.17 -31.13 -36.68
C THR A 428 -48.12 -31.89 -35.89
N CYS A 429 -48.50 -33.08 -35.42
CA CYS A 429 -47.65 -33.98 -34.66
C CYS A 429 -47.02 -35.03 -35.58
N ALA A 430 -45.88 -35.61 -35.17
CA ALA A 430 -45.24 -36.69 -35.93
C ALA A 430 -46.13 -37.95 -36.07
N SER A 431 -47.09 -38.14 -35.17
CA SER A 431 -48.10 -39.20 -35.19
C SER A 431 -49.24 -38.98 -36.20
N GLY A 432 -49.23 -37.89 -36.99
CA GLY A 432 -50.27 -37.56 -37.97
C GLY A 432 -51.48 -36.83 -37.39
N PHE A 433 -51.59 -36.73 -36.06
CA PHE A 433 -52.64 -35.97 -35.39
C PHE A 433 -52.46 -34.46 -35.58
N ALA A 434 -53.56 -33.71 -35.76
CA ALA A 434 -53.53 -32.27 -35.92
C ALA A 434 -54.65 -31.58 -35.12
N TYR A 435 -54.30 -30.49 -34.44
CA TYR A 435 -55.25 -29.71 -33.63
C TYR A 435 -54.99 -28.21 -33.78
N ARG A 436 -55.89 -27.37 -33.26
CA ARG A 436 -55.69 -25.91 -33.21
C ARG A 436 -55.24 -25.49 -31.82
N GLN A 437 -54.15 -24.73 -31.76
CA GLN A 437 -53.64 -24.13 -30.52
C GLN A 437 -53.73 -22.61 -30.63
N SER A 438 -54.22 -21.95 -29.58
CA SER A 438 -54.09 -20.49 -29.45
C SER A 438 -52.70 -20.14 -28.92
N LEU A 439 -52.02 -19.23 -29.59
CA LEU A 439 -50.75 -18.66 -29.18
C LEU A 439 -50.89 -17.15 -29.02
N GLU A 440 -50.28 -16.62 -27.96
CA GLU A 440 -50.25 -15.19 -27.67
C GLU A 440 -48.96 -14.58 -28.23
N PHE A 441 -49.12 -13.56 -29.08
CA PHE A 441 -48.01 -12.83 -29.67
C PHE A 441 -47.92 -11.46 -29.05
N PHE A 442 -46.73 -11.15 -28.56
CA PHE A 442 -46.45 -9.89 -27.90
C PHE A 442 -45.76 -8.94 -28.85
N LYS A 443 -46.14 -7.66 -28.82
CA LYS A 443 -45.53 -6.65 -29.70
C LYS A 443 -44.32 -5.99 -29.08
N GLU A 444 -44.32 -5.82 -27.76
CA GLU A 444 -43.33 -5.04 -27.02
C GLU A 444 -42.98 -5.71 -25.69
N CYS A 445 -41.86 -5.32 -25.09
CA CYS A 445 -41.38 -5.81 -23.79
C CYS A 445 -41.12 -4.63 -22.85
N THR A 446 -41.48 -4.75 -21.56
CA THR A 446 -41.28 -3.71 -20.54
C THR A 446 -40.80 -4.27 -19.21
N CYS A 447 -40.23 -3.40 -18.37
CA CYS A 447 -39.79 -3.75 -17.03
C CYS A 447 -40.98 -3.79 -16.06
N THR A 448 -41.11 -4.86 -15.27
CA THR A 448 -42.05 -4.88 -14.14
C THR A 448 -41.46 -4.22 -12.91
N ASN A 449 -41.54 -2.90 -12.86
CA ASN A 449 -41.81 -2.07 -11.69
C ASN A 449 -41.53 -0.63 -12.09
N SER A 450 -42.62 0.11 -12.26
CA SER A 450 -42.63 1.55 -12.46
C SER A 450 -42.02 2.25 -11.25
N VAL A 451 -40.74 2.59 -11.33
CA VAL A 451 -40.22 3.81 -10.71
C VAL A 451 -39.38 4.47 -11.80
N CYS A 452 -39.99 5.48 -12.43
CA CYS A 452 -39.36 6.37 -13.40
C CYS A 452 -38.45 7.37 -12.71
#